data_AF-A0A971GYH7-F1
#
_entry.id   AF-A0A971GYH7-F1
#
_cell.length_a   1.000
_cell.length_b   1.000
_cell.length_c   1.000
_cell.angle_alpha   90.00
_cell.angle_beta   90.00
_cell.angle_gamma   90.00
#
_symmetry.space_group_name_H-M   'P 1'
#
loop_
_entity.id
_entity.type
_entity.pdbx_description
1 polymer ?
#
loop_
_entity_poly.entity_id
_entity_poly.type
_entity_poly.pdbx_seq_one_letter_code
_entity_poly.pdbx_strand_id
1 'polypeptide(L)'
;MATKKLVLILISIVLISFGVGLLSLNRYGFSIYDSQGIHIDFNGIDIRDGDSSVNIGSRGIHVVDGDEQVKIGLNGVDIKDKKGNSVKIGPGFMVKVKDGNNKL
;
A
#
# COMPACT_ATOMS: atom_id res chain seq x y z
N MET A 1 29.70 -38.95 -22.18
CA MET A 1 29.59 -38.67 -20.73
C MET A 1 29.82 -37.20 -20.38
N ALA A 2 30.77 -36.51 -21.01
CA ALA A 2 31.11 -35.12 -20.69
C ALA A 2 29.92 -34.13 -20.84
N THR A 3 29.16 -34.21 -21.93
CA THR A 3 28.02 -33.31 -22.20
C THR A 3 26.89 -33.45 -21.17
N LYS A 4 26.55 -34.68 -20.77
CA LYS A 4 25.52 -34.93 -19.74
C LYS A 4 25.93 -34.36 -18.38
N LYS A 5 27.21 -34.49 -18.00
CA LYS A 5 27.75 -33.88 -16.77
C LYS A 5 27.70 -32.35 -16.84
N LEU A 6 28.06 -31.76 -17.97
CA LEU A 6 28.02 -30.30 -18.17
C LEU A 6 26.59 -29.77 -18.08
N VAL A 7 25.62 -30.44 -18.71
CA VAL A 7 24.21 -30.06 -18.66
C VAL A 7 23.66 -30.10 -17.23
N LEU A 8 24.00 -31.13 -16.46
CA LEU A 8 23.57 -31.22 -15.05
C LEU A 8 24.15 -30.08 -14.20
N ILE A 9 25.42 -29.73 -14.40
CA ILE A 9 26.06 -28.60 -13.71
C ILE A 9 25.35 -27.29 -14.07
N LEU A 10 25.03 -27.08 -15.35
CA LEU A 10 24.34 -25.87 -15.80
C LEU A 10 22.95 -25.76 -15.17
N ILE A 11 22.19 -26.86 -15.13
CA ILE A 11 20.86 -26.89 -14.48
C ILE A 11 20.99 -26.55 -12.99
N SER A 12 21.98 -27.09 -12.29
CA SER A 12 22.21 -26.75 -10.88
C SER A 12 22.50 -25.26 -10.67
N ILE A 13 23.34 -24.66 -11.52
CA ILE A 13 23.65 -23.23 -11.44
C ILE A 13 22.40 -22.37 -11.70
N VAL A 14 21.59 -22.73 -12.69
CA VAL A 14 20.33 -22.03 -13.00
C VAL A 14 19.37 -22.12 -11.82
N LEU A 15 19.18 -23.29 -11.22
CA LEU A 15 18.28 -23.46 -10.08
C LEU A 15 18.76 -22.67 -8.84
N ILE A 16 20.06 -22.69 -8.55
CA ILE A 16 20.63 -21.93 -7.42
C ILE A 16 20.45 -20.42 -7.65
N SER A 17 20.83 -19.92 -8.83
CA SER A 17 20.73 -18.50 -9.16
C SER A 17 19.28 -18.00 -9.15
N PHE A 18 18.35 -18.77 -9.73
CA PHE A 18 16.93 -18.45 -9.69
C PHE A 18 16.35 -18.51 -8.28
N GLY A 19 16.74 -19.52 -7.49
CA GLY A 19 16.33 -19.66 -6.09
C GLY A 19 16.79 -18.49 -5.22
N VAL A 20 18.04 -18.04 -5.39
CA VAL A 20 18.56 -16.84 -4.71
C VAL A 20 17.79 -15.59 -5.14
N GLY A 21 17.47 -15.45 -6.43
CA GLY A 21 16.65 -14.35 -6.95
C GLY A 21 15.26 -14.30 -6.32
N LEU A 22 14.56 -15.43 -6.25
CA LEU A 22 13.25 -15.54 -5.60
C LEU A 22 13.31 -15.29 -4.10
N LEU A 23 14.32 -15.82 -3.40
CA LEU A 23 14.53 -15.55 -1.97
C LEU A 23 14.77 -14.06 -1.71
N SER A 24 15.52 -13.40 -2.60
CA SER A 24 15.75 -11.95 -2.53
C SER A 24 14.46 -11.17 -2.70
N LEU A 25 13.62 -11.53 -3.69
CA LEU A 25 12.31 -10.90 -3.87
C LEU A 25 11.40 -11.12 -2.66
N ASN A 26 11.38 -12.30 -2.06
CA ASN A 26 10.55 -12.55 -0.87
C ASN A 26 11.04 -11.80 0.37
N ARG A 27 12.36 -11.60 0.52
CA ARG A 27 12.93 -10.94 1.71
C ARG A 27 12.94 -9.42 1.59
N TYR A 28 13.25 -8.89 0.41
CA TYR A 28 13.44 -7.45 0.18
C TYR A 28 12.30 -6.82 -0.60
N GLY A 29 11.51 -7.63 -1.31
CA GLY A 29 10.41 -7.16 -2.13
C GLY A 29 10.84 -6.64 -3.47
N PHE A 30 9.87 -6.04 -4.13
CA PHE A 30 10.07 -5.22 -5.30
C PHE A 30 9.60 -3.82 -4.93
N SER A 31 10.49 -2.85 -5.04
CA SER A 31 10.16 -1.45 -4.83
C SER A 31 10.13 -0.72 -6.17
N ILE A 32 8.97 -0.21 -6.56
CA ILE A 32 8.89 0.74 -7.66
C ILE A 32 8.94 2.13 -7.04
N TYR A 33 9.95 2.90 -7.43
CA TYR A 33 10.03 4.33 -7.14
C TYR A 33 9.94 5.06 -8.47
N ASP A 34 8.93 5.91 -8.62
CA ASP A 34 8.93 6.92 -9.66
C ASP A 34 9.24 8.29 -9.05
N SER A 35 9.95 9.13 -9.80
CA SER A 35 10.19 10.54 -9.52
C SER A 35 8.90 11.35 -9.28
N GLN A 36 7.76 10.81 -9.69
CA GLN A 36 6.42 11.36 -9.54
C GLN A 36 5.73 10.97 -8.21
N GLY A 37 6.47 10.46 -7.22
CA GLY A 37 5.93 10.24 -5.87
C GLY A 37 5.16 8.92 -5.69
N ILE A 38 5.34 7.95 -6.59
CA ILE A 38 4.78 6.60 -6.47
C ILE A 38 5.80 5.68 -5.81
N HIS A 39 5.40 5.04 -4.72
CA HIS A 39 6.17 4.03 -4.01
C HIS A 39 5.30 2.78 -3.77
N ILE A 40 5.73 1.65 -4.30
CA ILE A 40 5.05 0.35 -4.11
C ILE A 40 6.05 -0.62 -3.52
N ASP A 41 5.75 -1.21 -2.36
CA ASP A 41 6.57 -2.20 -1.68
C ASP A 41 5.70 -3.24 -0.93
N PHE A 42 6.31 -4.08 -0.08
CA PHE A 42 5.56 -5.02 0.75
C PHE A 42 4.74 -4.37 1.87
N ASN A 43 5.01 -3.12 2.22
CA ASN A 43 4.21 -2.36 3.17
C ASN A 43 2.94 -1.80 2.51
N GLY A 44 2.96 -1.65 1.18
CA GLY A 44 1.79 -1.39 0.34
C GLY A 44 2.07 -0.44 -0.81
N ILE A 45 1.11 0.44 -1.09
CA ILE A 45 1.14 1.43 -2.17
C ILE A 45 1.03 2.82 -1.54
N ASP A 46 1.92 3.72 -1.91
CA ASP A 46 1.95 5.11 -1.47
C ASP A 46 2.15 6.00 -2.71
N ILE A 47 1.15 6.82 -3.02
CA ILE A 47 1.15 7.73 -4.17
C ILE A 47 0.99 9.14 -3.62
N ARG A 48 1.86 10.05 -4.00
CA ARG A 48 1.84 11.46 -3.60
C ARG A 48 1.86 12.36 -4.82
N ASP A 49 0.99 13.35 -4.84
CA ASP A 49 0.97 14.43 -5.82
C ASP A 49 0.58 15.75 -5.13
N GLY A 50 1.56 16.64 -4.91
CA GLY A 50 1.35 17.88 -4.17
C GLY A 50 0.76 17.66 -2.77
N ASP A 51 -0.41 18.25 -2.52
CA ASP A 51 -1.17 18.14 -1.26
C ASP A 51 -2.10 16.91 -1.21
N SER A 52 -2.08 16.07 -2.25
CA SER A 52 -2.94 14.90 -2.40
C SER A 52 -2.11 13.62 -2.24
N SER A 53 -2.70 12.60 -1.61
CA SER A 53 -2.03 11.30 -1.47
C SER A 53 -2.99 10.14 -1.33
N VAL A 54 -2.54 8.97 -1.77
CA VAL A 54 -3.23 7.68 -1.59
C VAL A 54 -2.25 6.70 -0.95
N ASN A 55 -2.58 6.22 0.23
CA ASN A 55 -1.84 5.18 0.92
C ASN A 55 -2.74 3.95 1.10
N ILE A 56 -2.28 2.80 0.61
CA ILE A 56 -2.94 1.50 0.76
C ILE A 56 -1.93 0.60 1.44
N GLY A 57 -2.28 0.01 2.58
CA GLY A 57 -1.40 -0.92 3.28
C GLY A 57 -2.14 -1.82 4.24
N SER A 58 -1.40 -2.53 5.07
CA SER A 58 -1.96 -3.47 6.07
C SER A 58 -2.91 -2.81 7.07
N ARG A 59 -2.85 -1.49 7.24
CA ARG A 59 -3.73 -0.70 8.12
C ARG A 59 -5.01 -0.21 7.44
N GLY A 60 -5.15 -0.47 6.13
CA GLY A 60 -6.28 -0.06 5.30
C GLY A 60 -5.90 0.96 4.23
N ILE A 61 -6.87 1.79 3.86
CA ILE A 61 -6.75 2.78 2.77
C ILE A 61 -6.90 4.17 3.37
N HIS A 62 -6.02 5.08 2.99
CA HIS A 62 -6.10 6.49 3.35
C HIS A 62 -5.90 7.34 2.10
N VAL A 63 -6.88 8.20 1.82
CA VAL A 63 -6.87 9.15 0.71
C VAL A 63 -6.95 10.55 1.30
N VAL A 64 -6.09 11.44 0.85
CA VAL A 64 -6.04 12.85 1.23
C VAL A 64 -6.07 13.67 -0.06
N ASP A 65 -6.86 14.74 -0.05
CA ASP A 65 -6.88 15.75 -1.11
C ASP A 65 -6.97 17.14 -0.46
N GLY A 66 -5.83 17.77 -0.21
CA GLY A 66 -5.74 19.03 0.53
C GLY A 66 -6.26 18.89 1.97
N ASP A 67 -7.37 19.58 2.27
CA ASP A 67 -8.02 19.57 3.61
C ASP A 67 -9.04 18.42 3.79
N GLU A 68 -9.27 17.62 2.74
CA GLU A 68 -10.25 16.54 2.73
C GLU A 68 -9.56 15.19 2.87
N GLN A 69 -10.22 14.24 3.55
CA GLN A 69 -9.65 12.92 3.72
C GLN A 69 -10.70 11.82 3.88
N VAL A 70 -10.35 10.63 3.37
CA VAL A 70 -11.09 9.38 3.58
C VAL A 70 -10.13 8.34 4.13
N LYS A 71 -10.49 7.75 5.27
CA LYS A 71 -9.74 6.65 5.87
C LYS A 71 -10.64 5.43 6.06
N ILE A 72 -10.22 4.30 5.52
CA ILE A 72 -10.87 3.00 5.66
C ILE A 72 -9.88 2.08 6.37
N GLY A 73 -10.31 1.39 7.42
CA GLY A 73 -9.50 0.39 8.09
C GLY A 73 -10.32 -0.49 9.01
N LEU A 74 -9.65 -1.27 9.86
CA LEU A 74 -10.31 -2.17 10.81
C LEU A 74 -11.28 -1.47 11.77
N ASN A 75 -11.05 -0.18 12.02
CA ASN A 75 -11.91 0.66 12.87
C ASN A 75 -13.11 1.27 12.10
N GLY A 76 -13.31 0.88 10.85
CA GLY A 76 -14.35 1.36 9.96
C GLY A 76 -13.90 2.47 9.01
N VAL A 77 -14.84 3.37 8.68
CA VAL A 77 -14.65 4.45 7.69
C VAL A 77 -14.75 5.80 8.37
N ASP A 78 -13.82 6.72 8.07
CA ASP A 78 -13.79 8.09 8.55
C ASP A 78 -13.61 9.03 7.35
N ILE A 79 -14.58 9.92 7.14
CA ILE A 79 -14.62 10.88 6.03
C ILE A 79 -14.66 12.28 6.64
N LYS A 80 -13.81 13.17 6.16
CA LYS A 80 -13.78 14.58 6.57
C LYS A 80 -13.70 15.49 5.37
N ASP A 81 -14.45 16.57 5.41
CA ASP A 81 -14.36 17.65 4.43
C ASP A 81 -13.62 18.86 5.01
N LYS A 82 -13.31 19.81 4.12
CA LYS A 82 -12.65 21.06 4.46
C LYS A 82 -13.45 21.95 5.42
N LYS A 83 -14.78 21.80 5.48
CA LYS A 83 -15.66 22.62 6.32
C LYS A 83 -15.79 22.08 7.75
N GLY A 84 -15.04 21.03 8.09
CA GLY A 84 -15.08 20.41 9.41
C GLY A 84 -16.29 19.49 9.61
N ASN A 85 -17.00 19.15 8.53
CA ASN A 85 -17.98 18.08 8.55
C ASN A 85 -17.24 16.74 8.58
N SER A 86 -17.81 15.77 9.28
CA SER A 86 -17.25 14.43 9.29
C SER A 86 -18.31 13.35 9.43
N VAL A 87 -18.12 12.24 8.73
CA VAL A 87 -18.92 11.03 8.87
C VAL A 87 -17.99 9.90 9.29
N LYS A 88 -18.32 9.25 10.41
CA LYS A 88 -17.59 8.09 10.90
C LYS A 88 -18.52 6.90 11.01
N ILE A 89 -18.18 5.81 10.33
CA ILE A 89 -18.83 4.51 10.41
C ILE A 89 -17.88 3.61 11.19
N GLY A 90 -18.20 3.31 12.43
CA GLY A 90 -17.42 2.43 13.30
C GLY A 90 -17.77 0.94 13.13
N PRO A 91 -17.11 0.05 13.90
CA PRO A 91 -17.47 -1.36 13.95
C PRO A 91 -18.93 -1.55 14.35
N GLY A 92 -19.60 -2.57 13.78
CA GLY A 92 -21.03 -2.79 13.98
C GLY A 92 -21.93 -1.73 13.31
N PHE A 93 -21.43 -1.04 12.28
CA PHE A 93 -22.15 -0.03 11.51
C PHE A 93 -22.63 1.18 12.33
N MET A 94 -21.96 1.49 13.44
CA MET A 94 -22.26 2.69 14.23
C MET A 94 -21.91 3.96 13.43
N VAL A 95 -22.91 4.77 13.10
CA VAL A 95 -22.71 6.01 12.33
C VAL A 95 -22.69 7.23 13.27
N LYS A 96 -21.67 8.07 13.13
CA LYS A 96 -21.58 9.40 13.76
C LYS A 96 -21.40 10.46 12.68
N VAL A 97 -22.21 11.50 12.74
CA VAL A 97 -22.15 12.64 11.82
C VAL A 97 -21.88 13.90 12.64
N LYS A 98 -20.93 14.71 12.18
CA LYS A 98 -20.66 16.05 12.70
C LYS A 98 -20.84 17.05 11.56
N ASP A 99 -21.61 18.10 11.82
CA ASP A 99 -21.76 19.25 10.94
C ASP A 99 -21.00 20.44 11.54
N GLY A 100 -20.05 20.99 10.77
CA GLY A 100 -19.21 22.13 11.15
C GLY A 100 -19.97 23.46 11.19
N ASN A 101 -21.18 23.53 10.63
CA ASN A 101 -22.00 24.75 10.60
C ASN A 101 -22.98 24.89 11.77
N ASN A 102 -23.15 23.86 12.61
CA ASN A 102 -23.96 23.98 13.82
C ASN A 102 -23.13 24.50 15.00
N LYS A 103 -23.15 25.83 15.20
CA LYS A 103 -23.01 26.39 16.55
C LYS A 103 -24.37 26.20 17.22
N LEU A 104 -24.38 25.51 18.37
CA LEU A 104 -25.57 25.28 19.22
C LEU A 104 -26.43 26.53 19.41
#